data_AF-A0A8A1LY41-F1
#
_entry.id   AF-A0A8A1LY41-F1
#
_cell.length_a   1.000
_cell.length_b   1.000
_cell.length_c   1.000
_cell.angle_alpha   90.00
_cell.angle_beta   90.00
_cell.angle_gamma   90.00
#
_symmetry.space_group_name_H-M   'P 1'
#
loop_
_entity.id
_entity.type
_entity.pdbx_description
1 polymer ?
#
loop_
_entity_poly.entity_id
_entity_poly.type
_entity_poly.pdbx_seq_one_letter_code
_entity_poly.pdbx_strand_id
1 'polypeptide(L)'
;MPCRLSLRLPMQLPSLFQFTSPPPFLLPVLQHQTRHASVLAQLSDNATAYNKRIRRGRGPSSGKGKTSGRGHKGQKQHGSVPAGFNGGQTKDEIVHGEHGFKNM
;
A
#
# COMPACT_ATOMS: atom_id res chain seq x y z
N MET A 1 -12.78 24.91 39.01
CA MET A 1 -13.96 24.03 39.11
C MET A 1 -13.51 22.58 38.88
N PRO A 2 -14.00 21.61 39.66
CA PRO A 2 -13.17 20.66 40.41
C PRO A 2 -12.84 19.34 39.70
N CYS A 3 -11.97 18.59 40.39
CA CYS A 3 -11.24 17.35 40.10
C CYS A 3 -12.02 16.26 39.36
N ARG A 4 -11.46 15.73 38.27
CA ARG A 4 -11.84 14.39 37.78
C ARG A 4 -11.03 13.33 38.54
N LEU A 5 -11.74 12.63 39.42
CA LEU A 5 -11.29 11.43 40.12
C LEU A 5 -10.65 10.43 39.15
N SER A 6 -9.37 10.13 39.36
CA SER A 6 -8.67 9.02 38.75
C SER A 6 -9.09 7.71 39.43
N LEU A 7 -10.19 7.10 38.97
CA LEU A 7 -10.48 5.70 39.32
C LEU A 7 -9.48 4.79 38.58
N ARG A 8 -8.36 4.47 39.23
CA ARG A 8 -7.54 3.30 38.90
C ARG A 8 -8.29 2.06 39.39
N LEU A 9 -8.91 1.32 38.49
CA LEU A 9 -9.28 -0.08 38.73
C LEU A 9 -8.03 -0.96 38.56
N PRO A 10 -7.63 -1.77 39.57
CA PRO A 10 -6.71 -2.86 39.32
C PRO A 10 -7.52 -4.06 38.78
N MET A 11 -7.69 -4.14 37.47
CA MET A 11 -8.12 -5.40 36.84
C MET A 11 -6.87 -6.23 36.55
N GLN A 12 -6.38 -6.96 37.55
CA GLN A 12 -5.51 -8.12 37.31
C GLN A 12 -6.42 -9.30 36.92
N LEU A 13 -6.57 -9.53 35.61
CA LEU A 13 -7.01 -10.81 35.11
C LEU A 13 -5.83 -11.79 35.16
N PRO A 14 -5.96 -12.99 35.74
CA PRO A 14 -4.96 -14.02 35.58
C PRO A 14 -4.99 -14.49 34.11
N SER A 15 -3.85 -14.37 33.44
CA SER A 15 -3.59 -14.95 32.14
C SER A 15 -3.62 -16.48 32.24
N LEU A 16 -4.80 -17.08 32.11
CA LEU A 16 -4.97 -18.51 31.82
C LEU A 16 -5.17 -18.72 30.32
N PHE A 17 -4.24 -18.23 29.51
CA PHE A 17 -4.03 -18.77 28.17
C PHE A 17 -2.71 -19.53 28.21
N GLN A 18 -2.73 -20.71 28.82
CA GLN A 18 -1.77 -21.74 28.43
C GLN A 18 -2.04 -22.02 26.95
N PHE A 19 -1.11 -21.61 26.09
CA PHE A 19 -1.03 -22.13 24.74
C PHE A 19 -0.78 -23.63 24.87
N THR A 20 -1.85 -24.41 24.89
CA THR A 20 -1.76 -25.85 24.66
C THR A 20 -1.27 -25.99 23.23
N SER A 21 0.01 -26.33 23.07
CA SER A 21 0.55 -26.71 21.77
C SER A 21 -0.39 -27.78 21.19
N PRO A 22 -1.04 -27.56 20.04
CA PRO A 22 -1.93 -28.56 19.49
C PRO A 22 -1.12 -29.86 19.30
N PRO A 23 -1.68 -31.00 19.67
CA PRO A 23 -0.95 -32.25 19.60
C PRO A 23 -0.50 -32.53 18.15
N PRO A 24 0.74 -33.00 17.93
CA PRO A 24 1.34 -33.13 16.60
C PRO A 24 0.60 -34.14 15.70
N PHE A 25 -0.26 -34.99 16.25
CA PHE A 25 -1.07 -35.95 15.49
C PHE A 25 -2.21 -35.30 14.68
N LEU A 26 -2.56 -34.04 14.91
CA LEU A 26 -3.54 -33.30 14.09
C LEU A 26 -2.89 -32.56 12.89
N LEU A 27 -1.57 -32.51 12.81
CA LEU A 27 -0.83 -31.86 11.72
C LEU A 27 -1.14 -32.42 10.31
N PRO A 28 -1.28 -33.74 10.06
CA PRO A 28 -1.50 -34.24 8.71
C PRO A 28 -2.92 -33.97 8.18
N VAL A 29 -3.92 -33.71 9.04
CA VAL A 29 -5.30 -33.41 8.61
C VAL A 29 -5.45 -31.95 8.16
N LEU A 30 -4.58 -31.05 8.61
CA LEU A 30 -4.55 -29.65 8.18
C LEU A 30 -3.85 -29.45 6.83
N GLN A 31 -3.16 -30.46 6.31
CA GLN A 31 -2.61 -30.43 4.96
C GLN A 31 -3.70 -30.85 3.97
N HIS A 32 -4.59 -29.93 3.61
CA HIS A 32 -5.43 -30.09 2.44
C HIS A 32 -4.54 -30.35 1.21
N GLN A 33 -4.41 -31.61 0.80
CA GLN A 33 -3.76 -31.99 -0.45
C GLN A 33 -4.68 -31.61 -1.60
N THR A 34 -4.58 -30.36 -2.07
CA THR A 34 -5.40 -29.87 -3.19
C THR A 34 -4.92 -30.51 -4.49
N ARG A 35 -5.44 -31.68 -4.84
CA ARG A 35 -5.29 -32.24 -6.19
C ARG A 35 -6.02 -31.31 -7.16
N HIS A 36 -5.28 -30.67 -8.07
CA HIS A 36 -5.89 -29.78 -9.07
C HIS A 36 -6.58 -30.65 -10.14
N ALA A 37 -7.77 -30.25 -10.60
CA ALA A 37 -8.58 -31.06 -11.51
C ALA A 37 -7.96 -31.21 -12.91
N SER A 38 -7.25 -30.19 -13.40
CA SER A 38 -6.56 -30.19 -14.69
C SER A 38 -5.24 -29.43 -14.60
N VAL A 39 -4.32 -29.70 -15.54
CA VAL A 39 -3.02 -29.01 -15.64
C VAL A 39 -3.18 -27.51 -15.84
N LEU A 40 -4.23 -27.09 -16.56
CA LEU A 40 -4.54 -25.69 -16.81
C LEU A 40 -4.75 -24.90 -15.51
N ALA A 41 -5.21 -25.55 -14.43
CA ALA A 41 -5.42 -24.91 -13.13
C ALA A 41 -4.13 -24.69 -12.33
N GLN A 42 -2.99 -25.26 -12.73
CA GLN A 42 -1.70 -25.14 -12.02
C GLN A 42 -0.70 -24.22 -12.74
N LEU A 43 -1.03 -23.76 -13.95
CA LEU A 43 -0.14 -22.88 -14.70
C LEU A 43 0.02 -21.54 -13.98
N SER A 44 1.26 -21.11 -13.82
CA SER A 44 1.63 -19.79 -13.32
C SER A 44 2.92 -19.35 -14.00
N ASP A 45 3.09 -18.03 -14.16
CA ASP A 45 4.35 -17.49 -14.69
C ASP A 45 5.48 -17.56 -13.65
N ASN A 46 6.69 -17.26 -14.09
CA ASN A 46 7.86 -17.13 -13.23
C ASN A 46 7.60 -16.13 -12.08
N ALA A 47 8.09 -16.44 -10.87
CA ALA A 47 7.76 -15.70 -9.65
C ALA A 47 8.02 -14.18 -9.70
N THR A 48 8.96 -13.73 -10.53
CA THR A 48 9.33 -12.31 -10.71
C THR A 48 8.63 -11.63 -11.88
N ALA A 49 7.84 -12.37 -12.67
CA ALA A 49 7.16 -11.81 -13.85
C ALA A 49 6.11 -10.76 -13.46
N TYR A 50 5.55 -10.84 -12.24
CA TYR A 50 4.52 -9.91 -11.78
C TYR A 50 4.87 -9.17 -10.49
N ASN A 51 4.60 -7.87 -10.51
CA ASN A 51 4.64 -7.02 -9.33
C ASN A 51 3.23 -6.66 -8.87
N LYS A 52 3.00 -6.70 -7.55
CA LYS A 52 1.70 -6.36 -6.96
C LYS A 52 1.32 -4.90 -7.23
N ARG A 53 0.21 -4.68 -7.94
CA ARG A 53 -0.34 -3.34 -8.17
C ARG A 53 -0.75 -2.68 -6.85
N ILE A 54 -0.30 -1.45 -6.64
CA ILE A 54 -0.72 -0.65 -5.47
C ILE A 54 -2.12 -0.08 -5.71
N ARG A 55 -3.11 -0.57 -4.95
CA ARG A 55 -4.49 -0.07 -4.96
C ARG A 55 -4.62 1.09 -3.97
N ARG A 56 -4.71 2.32 -4.48
CA ARG A 56 -4.81 3.55 -3.68
C ARG A 56 -6.21 3.70 -3.08
N GLY A 57 -6.33 4.39 -1.94
CA GLY A 57 -7.63 4.68 -1.31
C GLY A 57 -8.35 3.44 -0.73
N ARG A 58 -7.60 2.47 -0.18
CA ARG A 58 -8.14 1.21 0.38
C ARG A 58 -7.76 1.05 1.86
N GLY A 59 -8.09 2.05 2.67
CA GLY A 59 -7.86 2.05 4.12
C GLY A 59 -6.44 2.46 4.55
N PRO A 60 -6.25 2.87 5.82
CA PRO A 60 -5.00 3.45 6.30
C PRO A 60 -3.81 2.47 6.23
N SER A 61 -4.02 1.20 6.60
CA SER A 61 -2.97 0.16 6.64
C SER A 61 -2.43 -0.22 5.25
N SER A 62 -3.08 0.18 4.16
CA SER A 62 -2.58 -0.01 2.79
C SER A 62 -1.36 0.88 2.46
N GLY A 63 -0.96 1.78 3.36
CA GLY A 63 0.13 2.74 3.17
C GLY A 63 -0.20 3.93 2.26
N LYS A 64 -1.26 3.83 1.44
CA LYS A 64 -1.74 4.89 0.53
C LYS A 64 -3.24 5.11 0.62
N GLY A 65 -3.80 4.97 1.83
CA GLY A 65 -5.23 5.14 2.11
C GLY A 65 -5.68 6.60 2.09
N LYS A 66 -5.17 7.40 3.03
CA LYS A 66 -5.69 8.75 3.32
C LYS A 66 -5.61 9.72 2.14
N THR A 67 -4.45 9.83 1.50
CA THR A 67 -4.19 10.84 0.46
C THR A 67 -4.04 10.25 -0.93
N SER A 68 -4.07 8.91 -1.04
CA SER A 68 -3.70 8.19 -2.28
C SER A 68 -2.29 8.53 -2.83
N GLY A 69 -1.45 9.22 -2.05
CA GLY A 69 -0.15 9.75 -2.48
C GLY A 69 -0.18 11.14 -3.11
N ARG A 70 -1.30 11.88 -3.04
CA ARG A 70 -1.44 13.23 -3.63
C ARG A 70 -1.05 14.39 -2.71
N GLY A 71 -0.73 14.13 -1.43
CA GLY A 71 -0.43 15.17 -0.44
C GLY A 71 -1.68 15.80 0.18
N HIS A 72 -1.58 17.07 0.58
CA HIS A 72 -2.64 17.84 1.27
C HIS A 72 -2.84 19.22 0.64
N LYS A 73 -4.11 19.62 0.44
CA LYS A 73 -4.61 20.95 0.06
C LYS A 73 -3.78 21.68 -1.03
N GLY A 74 -3.30 20.95 -2.04
CA GLY A 74 -2.55 21.51 -3.16
C GLY A 74 -3.31 21.39 -4.48
N GLN A 75 -2.98 22.21 -5.48
CA GLN A 75 -3.63 22.18 -6.80
C GLN A 75 -3.61 20.77 -7.43
N LYS A 76 -2.50 20.03 -7.32
CA LYS A 76 -2.36 18.64 -7.81
C LYS A 76 -3.22 17.61 -7.05
N GLN A 77 -3.77 17.96 -5.90
CA GLN A 77 -4.75 17.11 -5.20
C GLN A 77 -6.14 17.25 -5.83
N HIS A 78 -6.53 18.49 -6.15
CA HIS A 78 -7.86 18.85 -6.65
C HIS A 78 -7.97 18.71 -8.17
N GLY A 79 -6.88 18.93 -8.91
CA GLY A 79 -6.84 18.88 -10.37
C GLY A 79 -5.46 18.52 -10.90
N SER A 80 -5.18 18.94 -12.13
CA SER A 80 -3.91 18.70 -12.82
C SER A 80 -3.17 20.02 -13.05
N VAL A 81 -1.85 19.91 -13.12
CA VAL A 81 -0.94 21.00 -13.54
C VAL A 81 -0.09 20.43 -14.67
N PRO A 82 0.12 21.15 -15.79
CA PRO A 82 0.98 20.70 -16.87
C PRO A 82 2.38 20.35 -16.35
N ALA A 83 2.99 19.28 -16.87
CA ALA A 83 4.27 18.78 -16.36
C ALA A 83 5.43 19.78 -16.52
N GLY A 84 5.43 20.58 -17.59
CA GLY A 84 6.44 21.61 -17.87
C GLY A 84 6.05 23.03 -17.41
N PHE A 85 5.13 23.17 -16.45
CA PHE A 85 4.76 24.48 -15.92
C PHE A 85 5.73 24.92 -14.81
N ASN A 86 6.51 25.96 -15.07
CA ASN A 86 7.52 26.51 -14.15
C ASN A 86 6.98 27.59 -13.19
N GLY A 87 5.67 27.61 -12.91
CA GLY A 87 5.09 28.54 -11.92
C GLY A 87 4.93 29.99 -12.40
N GLY A 88 5.02 30.23 -13.72
CA GLY A 88 4.94 31.57 -14.32
C GLY A 88 6.25 32.07 -14.91
N GLN A 89 7.36 31.37 -14.67
CA GLN A 89 8.64 31.61 -15.34
C GLN A 89 8.56 31.23 -16.83
N THR A 90 9.34 31.93 -17.67
CA THR A 90 9.56 31.58 -19.08
C THR A 90 10.01 30.11 -19.22
N LYS A 91 9.47 29.40 -20.21
CA LYS A 91 9.81 27.99 -20.46
C LYS A 91 11.27 27.84 -20.87
N ASP A 92 11.90 26.74 -20.47
CA ASP A 92 13.31 26.48 -20.72
C ASP A 92 13.64 26.41 -22.22
N GLU A 93 12.74 25.82 -23.03
CA GLU A 93 12.84 25.79 -24.50
C GLU A 93 12.99 27.19 -25.11
N ILE A 94 12.30 28.18 -24.53
CA ILE A 94 12.35 29.59 -24.98
C ILE A 94 13.62 30.27 -24.47
N VAL A 95 14.05 29.94 -23.25
CA VAL A 95 15.27 30.51 -22.64
C VAL A 95 16.52 30.05 -23.39
N HIS A 96 16.59 28.76 -23.73
CA HIS A 96 17.73 28.17 -24.44
C HIS A 96 17.64 28.41 -25.95
N GLY A 97 16.43 28.49 -26.50
CA GLY A 97 16.20 28.65 -27.94
C GLY A 97 16.46 27.36 -28.72
N GLU A 98 16.06 27.37 -30.00
CA GLU A 98 16.34 26.26 -30.91
C GLU A 98 17.78 26.33 -31.41
N HIS A 99 18.48 25.20 -31.44
CA HIS A 99 19.86 25.10 -31.92
C HIS A 99 19.96 24.14 -33.11
N GLY A 100 20.62 24.58 -34.19
CA GLY A 100 20.92 23.77 -35.38
C GLY A 100 19.73 23.60 -36.34
N PHE A 101 19.86 22.63 -37.26
CA PHE A 101 18.82 22.23 -38.21
C PHE A 101 18.96 20.74 -38.56
N LYS A 102 17.88 20.11 -39.00
CA LYS A 102 17.89 18.69 -39.42
C LYS A 102 18.43 18.59 -40.85
N ASN A 103 19.53 17.85 -41.03
CA ASN A 103 20.04 17.55 -42.37
C ASN A 103 19.21 16.39 -42.95
N MET A 104 18.45 16.66 -44.02
CA MET A 104 17.61 15.68 -44.70
C MET A 104 18.40 14.88 -45.72
#